data_AF-A0A317F437-F1
#
_entry.id   AF-A0A317F437-F1
#
_cell.length_a   1.000
_cell.length_b   1.000
_cell.length_c   1.000
_cell.angle_alpha   90.00
_cell.angle_beta   90.00
_cell.angle_gamma   90.00
#
_symmetry.space_group_name_H-M   'P 1'
#
loop_
_entity.id
_entity.type
_entity.pdbx_description
1 polymer ?
#
loop_
_entity_poly.entity_id
_entity_poly.type
_entity_poly.pdbx_seq_one_letter_code
_entity_poly.pdbx_strand_id
1 'polypeptide(L)'
;MNKNSLENFRIEAKALKIPEGMIKAAEGLMEKGVDKIELFGQLEADRGKLDLTVLMKKSGQSEYYYLNRFELAKSNARPLEKEGHQYLVSGPDENGELKTKRFDSAIQAMDFFKAQKTDFELATGKFSDKDIAFRDVLATMKDGKIDYVQKEFRTTFYSPVIRNAHYVDRGKGFSVEQAANMLQGRAVFRENMVSRAGEEYKAWSQYQFDQPKDRYGNYTMKQYGEGYGFDLKKELSAYPIKELDKKESLEKLVSEMQNGNKPVVTLVSPVSGEELKLRVEAVPRYTNLNFFELGGKPLKREELQKDQGQSQSLMEEKGKNKGKSQQQDNGLNM
;
A
#
# COMPACT_ATOMS: atom_id res chain seq x y z
N MET A 1 -1.39 18.53 -28.08
CA MET A 1 -0.74 18.27 -26.77
C MET A 1 0.66 18.86 -26.76
N ASN A 2 1.03 19.57 -25.70
CA ASN A 2 2.39 20.09 -25.51
C ASN A 2 3.38 18.95 -25.16
N LYS A 3 4.42 18.74 -25.98
CA LYS A 3 5.39 17.65 -25.79
C LYS A 3 6.21 17.80 -24.51
N ASN A 4 6.61 19.02 -24.15
CA ASN A 4 7.36 19.28 -22.92
C ASN A 4 6.51 18.98 -21.68
N SER A 5 5.22 19.28 -21.73
CA SER A 5 4.30 18.94 -20.63
C SER A 5 4.18 17.43 -20.45
N LEU A 6 4.12 16.66 -21.53
CA LEU A 6 4.07 15.20 -21.48
C LEU A 6 5.36 14.62 -20.91
N GLU A 7 6.51 15.11 -21.38
CA GLU A 7 7.82 14.66 -20.92
C GLU A 7 8.03 14.96 -19.42
N ASN A 8 7.69 16.18 -18.99
CA ASN A 8 7.73 16.56 -17.57
C ASN A 8 6.83 15.64 -16.74
N PHE A 9 5.58 15.42 -17.15
CA PHE A 9 4.69 14.50 -16.46
C PHE A 9 5.29 13.09 -16.34
N ARG A 10 5.87 12.53 -17.41
CA ARG A 10 6.52 11.21 -17.37
C ARG A 10 7.66 11.15 -16.37
N ILE A 11 8.50 12.18 -16.32
CA ILE A 11 9.61 12.27 -15.38
C ILE A 11 9.08 12.30 -13.95
N GLU A 12 8.09 13.16 -13.68
CA GLU A 12 7.48 13.30 -12.35
C GLU A 12 6.79 12.02 -11.89
N ALA A 13 5.99 11.41 -12.76
CA ALA A 13 5.26 10.19 -12.46
C ALA A 13 6.19 9.01 -12.19
N LYS A 14 7.29 8.89 -12.94
CA LYS A 14 8.34 7.89 -12.69
C LYS A 14 9.07 8.14 -11.37
N ALA A 15 9.42 9.39 -11.06
CA ALA A 15 10.06 9.75 -9.80
C ALA A 15 9.18 9.38 -8.59
N LEU A 16 7.86 9.55 -8.73
CA LEU A 16 6.88 9.19 -7.69
C LEU A 16 6.47 7.71 -7.71
N LYS A 17 7.01 6.91 -8.63
CA LYS A 17 6.69 5.49 -8.81
C LYS A 17 5.19 5.23 -9.01
N ILE A 18 4.52 6.09 -9.80
CA ILE A 18 3.13 5.87 -10.20
C ILE A 18 3.06 4.63 -11.10
N PRO A 19 2.06 3.73 -10.93
CA PRO A 19 1.91 2.55 -11.78
C PRO A 19 1.84 2.88 -13.28
N GLU A 20 2.59 2.14 -14.10
CA GLU A 20 2.71 2.39 -15.55
C GLU A 20 1.36 2.44 -16.28
N GLY A 21 0.41 1.60 -15.88
CA GLY A 21 -0.94 1.62 -16.45
C GLY A 21 -1.67 2.95 -16.20
N MET A 22 -1.49 3.55 -15.03
CA MET A 22 -2.06 4.87 -14.70
C MET A 22 -1.35 5.99 -15.46
N ILE A 23 -0.03 5.89 -15.65
CA ILE A 23 0.73 6.84 -16.46
C ILE A 23 0.14 6.87 -17.89
N LYS A 24 0.02 5.72 -18.54
CA LYS A 24 -0.56 5.62 -19.89
C LYS A 24 -1.99 6.16 -19.97
N ALA A 25 -2.82 5.89 -18.96
CA ALA A 25 -4.17 6.43 -18.89
C ALA A 25 -4.16 7.97 -18.79
N ALA A 26 -3.26 8.54 -18.00
CA ALA A 26 -3.08 9.98 -17.89
C ALA A 26 -2.68 10.60 -19.23
N GLU A 27 -1.71 10.00 -19.93
CA GLU A 27 -1.25 10.49 -21.23
C GLU A 27 -2.40 10.57 -22.24
N GLY A 28 -3.23 9.53 -22.32
CA GLY A 28 -4.41 9.53 -23.19
C GLY A 28 -5.45 10.59 -22.82
N LEU A 29 -5.58 10.96 -21.54
CA LEU A 29 -6.47 12.05 -21.10
C LEU A 29 -5.86 13.43 -21.37
N MET A 30 -4.54 13.56 -21.23
CA MET A 30 -3.80 14.79 -21.58
C MET A 30 -3.89 15.08 -23.07
N GLU A 31 -3.78 14.04 -23.91
CA GLU A 31 -3.96 14.11 -25.37
C GLU A 31 -5.34 14.62 -25.77
N LYS A 32 -6.37 14.20 -25.02
CA LYS A 32 -7.76 14.65 -25.18
C LYS A 32 -8.04 16.05 -24.63
N GLY A 33 -7.06 16.69 -23.98
CA GLY A 33 -7.23 18.04 -23.46
C GLY A 33 -8.10 18.14 -22.20
N VAL A 34 -8.20 17.08 -21.40
CA VAL A 34 -9.06 17.06 -20.20
C VAL A 34 -8.49 17.95 -19.10
N ASP A 35 -9.20 19.02 -18.73
CA ASP A 35 -8.68 20.04 -17.78
C ASP A 35 -8.39 19.52 -16.37
N LYS A 36 -9.21 18.59 -15.87
CA LYS A 36 -9.05 17.97 -14.54
C LYS A 36 -9.05 16.46 -14.71
N ILE A 37 -7.94 15.84 -14.35
CA ILE A 37 -7.73 14.41 -14.50
C ILE A 37 -7.64 13.78 -13.11
N GLU A 38 -8.53 12.84 -12.84
CA GLU A 38 -8.49 11.97 -11.66
C GLU A 38 -8.25 10.54 -12.14
N LEU A 39 -7.11 9.97 -11.76
CA LEU A 39 -6.74 8.60 -12.12
C LEU A 39 -6.92 7.73 -10.89
N PHE A 40 -7.65 6.64 -11.06
CA PHE A 40 -7.88 5.65 -10.01
C PHE A 40 -7.03 4.42 -10.27
N GLY A 41 -6.41 3.91 -9.21
CA GLY A 41 -5.67 2.67 -9.22
C GLY A 41 -5.70 2.00 -7.85
N GLN A 42 -5.12 0.81 -7.78
CA GLN A 42 -4.94 0.09 -6.53
C GLN A 42 -3.51 -0.38 -6.36
N LEU A 43 -3.06 -0.44 -5.12
CA LEU A 43 -1.75 -0.94 -4.72
C LEU A 43 -1.94 -2.13 -3.78
N GLU A 44 -1.02 -3.09 -3.84
CA GLU A 44 -0.99 -4.19 -2.88
C GLU A 44 -0.64 -3.68 -1.48
N ALA A 45 -1.24 -4.32 -0.47
CA ALA A 45 -1.02 -4.01 0.94
C ALA A 45 -0.78 -5.30 1.73
N ASP A 46 -0.28 -5.19 2.96
CA ASP A 46 -0.10 -6.32 3.87
C ASP A 46 -1.42 -7.11 4.07
N ARG A 47 -2.57 -6.41 3.95
CA ARG A 47 -3.90 -6.99 3.92
C ARG A 47 -4.76 -6.23 2.91
N GLY A 48 -5.29 -6.93 1.92
CA GLY A 48 -6.16 -6.33 0.91
C GLY A 48 -5.38 -5.42 -0.03
N LYS A 49 -6.03 -4.34 -0.44
CA LYS A 49 -5.48 -3.33 -1.34
C LYS A 49 -5.64 -1.93 -0.76
N LEU A 50 -4.79 -1.04 -1.23
CA LEU A 50 -4.89 0.40 -1.03
C LEU A 50 -5.43 1.03 -2.31
N ASP A 51 -6.34 1.97 -2.18
CA ASP A 51 -6.72 2.81 -3.29
C ASP A 51 -5.72 3.94 -3.47
N LEU A 52 -5.38 4.22 -4.73
CA LEU A 52 -4.57 5.35 -5.16
C LEU A 52 -5.42 6.22 -6.08
N THR A 53 -5.52 7.51 -5.74
CA THR A 53 -6.08 8.53 -6.63
C THR A 53 -4.99 9.53 -6.95
N VAL A 54 -4.70 9.73 -8.24
CA VAL A 54 -3.75 10.75 -8.71
C VAL A 54 -4.54 11.90 -9.33
N LEU A 55 -4.30 13.12 -8.83
CA LEU A 55 -4.99 14.32 -9.26
C LEU A 55 -4.05 15.23 -10.05
N MET A 56 -4.43 15.48 -11.30
CA MET A 56 -3.72 16.34 -12.23
C MET A 56 -4.64 17.43 -12.76
N LYS A 57 -4.06 18.58 -13.12
CA LYS A 57 -4.82 19.70 -13.69
C LYS A 57 -4.04 20.38 -14.81
N LYS A 58 -4.74 20.71 -15.90
CA LYS A 58 -4.23 21.60 -16.95
C LYS A 58 -4.16 23.05 -16.45
N SER A 59 -3.11 23.75 -16.84
CA SER A 59 -2.97 25.19 -16.64
C SER A 59 -4.12 25.94 -17.30
N GLY A 60 -4.64 26.96 -16.62
CA GLY A 60 -5.62 27.88 -17.24
C GLY A 60 -4.98 28.88 -18.21
N GLN A 61 -3.65 28.95 -18.24
CA GLN A 61 -2.88 29.93 -19.03
C GLN A 61 -1.97 29.28 -20.07
N SER A 62 -1.86 27.95 -20.08
CA SER A 62 -0.96 27.23 -20.98
C SER A 62 -1.43 25.80 -21.22
N GLU A 63 -0.73 25.10 -22.13
CA GLU A 63 -0.99 23.69 -22.43
C GLU A 63 -0.28 22.73 -21.44
N TYR A 64 0.23 23.23 -20.32
CA TYR A 64 0.92 22.43 -19.30
C TYR A 64 -0.06 21.75 -18.35
N TYR A 65 0.26 20.51 -18.00
CA TYR A 65 -0.38 19.76 -16.93
C TYR A 65 0.50 19.71 -15.70
N TYR A 66 -0.12 19.80 -14.53
CA TYR A 66 0.54 19.73 -13.24
C TYR A 66 0.00 18.55 -12.45
N LEU A 67 0.92 17.69 -12.00
CA LEU A 67 0.68 16.65 -11.01
C LEU A 67 0.76 17.29 -9.62
N ASN A 68 -0.38 17.63 -9.03
CA ASN A 68 -0.42 18.41 -7.79
C ASN A 68 -0.41 17.53 -6.54
N ARG A 69 -1.16 16.43 -6.60
CA ARG A 69 -1.47 15.62 -5.42
C ARG A 69 -1.80 14.19 -5.81
N PHE A 70 -1.45 13.26 -4.94
CA PHE A 70 -2.07 11.94 -4.92
C PHE A 70 -2.66 11.65 -3.54
N GLU A 71 -3.63 10.76 -3.49
CA GLU A 71 -4.32 10.35 -2.28
C GLU A 71 -4.24 8.83 -2.15
N LEU A 72 -4.08 8.38 -0.92
CA LEU A 72 -4.13 6.97 -0.58
C LEU A 72 -5.27 6.73 0.40
N ALA A 73 -5.99 5.65 0.18
CA ALA A 73 -7.07 5.21 1.06
C ALA A 73 -6.95 3.73 1.39
N LYS A 74 -7.08 3.40 2.67
CA LYS A 74 -7.04 2.03 3.20
C LYS A 74 -8.33 1.71 3.91
N SER A 75 -8.91 0.55 3.59
CA SER A 75 -10.03 -0.02 4.33
C SER A 75 -9.65 -1.37 4.93
N ASN A 76 -10.57 -1.93 5.73
CA ASN A 76 -10.46 -3.28 6.26
C ASN A 76 -11.04 -4.34 5.30
N ALA A 77 -11.36 -3.95 4.05
CA ALA A 77 -11.90 -4.87 3.06
C ALA A 77 -10.89 -5.99 2.78
N ARG A 78 -11.38 -7.22 2.79
CA ARG A 78 -10.60 -8.38 2.36
C ARG A 78 -10.47 -8.37 0.83
N PRO A 79 -9.41 -8.98 0.26
CA PRO A 79 -9.38 -9.27 -1.16
C PRO A 79 -10.67 -10.00 -1.57
N LEU A 80 -11.21 -9.68 -2.75
CA LEU A 80 -12.32 -10.43 -3.32
C LEU A 80 -11.84 -11.87 -3.58
N GLU A 81 -12.61 -12.84 -3.10
CA GLU A 81 -12.17 -14.25 -3.01
C GLU A 81 -11.96 -14.95 -4.36
N LYS A 82 -12.48 -14.39 -5.45
CA LYS A 82 -12.54 -15.05 -6.77
C LYS A 82 -12.16 -14.08 -7.90
N GLU A 83 -11.39 -14.60 -8.85
CA GLU A 83 -10.98 -13.86 -10.05
C GLU A 83 -12.21 -13.36 -10.84
N GLY A 84 -12.15 -12.11 -11.30
CA GLY A 84 -13.23 -11.45 -12.04
C GLY A 84 -14.42 -10.99 -11.19
N HIS A 85 -14.37 -11.09 -9.86
CA HIS A 85 -15.40 -10.47 -9.00
C HIS A 85 -15.14 -8.97 -8.85
N GLN A 86 -16.21 -8.20 -8.79
CA GLN A 86 -16.22 -6.76 -8.56
C GLN A 86 -17.26 -6.41 -7.50
N TYR A 87 -17.14 -5.20 -6.93
CA TYR A 87 -18.21 -4.59 -6.16
C TYR A 87 -19.24 -3.99 -7.10
N LEU A 88 -20.51 -4.22 -6.77
CA LEU A 88 -21.67 -3.82 -7.55
C LEU A 88 -22.51 -2.90 -6.67
N VAL A 89 -22.87 -1.74 -7.19
CA VAL A 89 -23.87 -0.87 -6.55
C VAL A 89 -25.04 -0.71 -7.51
N SER A 90 -26.19 -1.20 -7.09
CA SER A 90 -27.41 -1.28 -7.90
C SER A 90 -28.53 -0.46 -7.28
N GLY A 91 -29.23 0.33 -8.07
CA GLY A 91 -30.38 1.13 -7.62
C GLY A 91 -31.05 1.85 -8.79
N PRO A 92 -32.18 2.53 -8.56
CA PRO A 92 -32.88 3.28 -9.58
C PRO A 92 -32.05 4.50 -10.02
N ASP A 93 -32.06 4.78 -11.31
CA ASP A 93 -31.54 6.04 -11.86
C ASP A 93 -32.58 7.17 -11.77
N GLU A 94 -32.28 8.33 -12.36
CA GLU A 94 -33.17 9.49 -12.36
C GLU A 94 -34.56 9.22 -12.99
N ASN A 95 -34.66 8.20 -13.86
CA ASN A 95 -35.91 7.79 -14.51
C ASN A 95 -36.60 6.63 -13.78
N GLY A 96 -36.03 6.14 -12.68
CA GLY A 96 -36.52 4.98 -11.94
C GLY A 96 -36.07 3.63 -12.54
N GLU A 97 -35.19 3.62 -13.55
CA GLU A 97 -34.68 2.38 -14.13
C GLU A 97 -33.55 1.81 -13.26
N LEU A 98 -33.57 0.50 -13.02
CA LEU A 98 -32.52 -0.17 -12.25
C LEU A 98 -31.18 -0.13 -13.01
N LYS A 99 -30.19 0.58 -12.47
CA LYS A 99 -28.82 0.62 -12.98
C LYS A 99 -27.84 0.03 -11.98
N THR A 100 -26.81 -0.65 -12.52
CA THR A 100 -25.73 -1.23 -11.73
C THR A 100 -24.41 -0.60 -12.14
N LYS A 101 -23.69 -0.02 -11.17
CA LYS A 101 -22.33 0.49 -11.35
C LYS A 101 -21.32 -0.50 -10.75
N ARG A 102 -20.22 -0.72 -11.46
CA ARG A 102 -19.16 -1.67 -11.08
C ARG A 102 -17.95 -0.93 -10.52
N PHE A 103 -17.30 -1.53 -9.53
CA PHE A 103 -16.12 -1.00 -8.88
C PHE A 103 -15.14 -2.13 -8.54
N ASP A 104 -13.85 -1.90 -8.79
CA ASP A 104 -12.79 -2.79 -8.30
C ASP A 104 -12.46 -2.51 -6.83
N SER A 105 -12.76 -1.30 -6.36
CA SER A 105 -12.50 -0.85 -5.01
C SER A 105 -13.73 -0.95 -4.11
N ALA A 106 -13.53 -1.59 -2.96
CA ALA A 106 -14.48 -1.57 -1.85
C ALA A 106 -14.75 -0.14 -1.36
N ILE A 107 -13.71 0.71 -1.32
CA ILE A 107 -13.81 2.08 -0.82
C ILE A 107 -14.69 2.89 -1.76
N GLN A 108 -14.42 2.86 -3.07
CA GLN A 108 -15.21 3.60 -4.05
C GLN A 108 -16.65 3.09 -4.12
N ALA A 109 -16.86 1.77 -4.05
CA ALA A 109 -18.20 1.18 -3.99
C ALA A 109 -18.97 1.66 -2.75
N MET A 110 -18.33 1.62 -1.58
CA MET A 110 -18.94 2.09 -0.32
C MET A 110 -19.20 3.59 -0.32
N ASP A 111 -18.27 4.41 -0.81
CA ASP A 111 -18.44 5.87 -0.90
C ASP A 111 -19.62 6.21 -1.83
N PHE A 112 -19.68 5.57 -3.00
CA PHE A 112 -20.79 5.74 -3.93
C PHE A 112 -22.12 5.28 -3.32
N PHE A 113 -22.16 4.09 -2.73
CA PHE A 113 -23.36 3.54 -2.09
C PHE A 113 -23.87 4.43 -0.92
N LYS A 114 -22.97 4.91 -0.06
CA LYS A 114 -23.33 5.77 1.09
C LYS A 114 -23.76 7.18 0.68
N ALA A 115 -23.40 7.63 -0.52
CA ALA A 115 -23.85 8.90 -1.05
C ALA A 115 -25.31 8.90 -1.53
N GLN A 116 -25.89 7.71 -1.77
CA GLN A 116 -27.25 7.56 -2.29
C GLN A 116 -28.32 8.00 -1.28
N LYS A 117 -29.52 8.30 -1.80
CA LYS A 117 -30.66 8.83 -1.03
C LYS A 117 -31.96 8.05 -1.21
N THR A 118 -31.92 7.00 -2.02
CA THR A 118 -33.05 6.13 -2.34
C THR A 118 -32.63 4.67 -2.15
N ASP A 119 -33.45 3.74 -2.61
CA ASP A 119 -33.21 2.32 -2.44
C ASP A 119 -32.03 1.85 -3.28
N PHE A 120 -31.00 1.33 -2.62
CA PHE A 120 -29.79 0.85 -3.27
C PHE A 120 -29.30 -0.43 -2.60
N GLU A 121 -28.55 -1.23 -3.35
CA GLU A 121 -27.86 -2.40 -2.86
C GLU A 121 -26.37 -2.34 -3.21
N LEU A 122 -25.52 -2.68 -2.24
CA LEU A 122 -24.11 -2.98 -2.42
C LEU A 122 -23.91 -4.49 -2.34
N ALA A 123 -23.31 -5.07 -3.38
CA ALA A 123 -23.03 -6.49 -3.49
C ALA A 123 -21.61 -6.75 -4.02
N THR A 124 -21.14 -8.00 -3.92
CA THR A 124 -20.04 -8.50 -4.75
C THR A 124 -20.58 -9.47 -5.77
N GLY A 125 -19.95 -9.54 -6.93
CA GLY A 125 -20.41 -10.44 -7.97
C GLY A 125 -19.48 -10.54 -9.16
N LYS A 126 -19.74 -11.55 -9.99
CA LYS A 126 -19.08 -11.71 -11.30
C LYS A 126 -20.05 -11.31 -12.40
N PHE A 127 -19.62 -10.38 -13.25
CA PHE A 127 -20.34 -10.08 -14.49
C PHE A 127 -19.88 -11.03 -15.59
N SER A 128 -20.81 -11.75 -16.21
CA SER A 128 -20.64 -12.22 -17.60
C SER A 128 -21.32 -11.22 -18.54
N ASP A 129 -21.05 -11.31 -19.84
CA ASP A 129 -21.26 -10.25 -20.85
C ASP A 129 -22.61 -9.49 -20.80
N LYS A 130 -23.68 -10.05 -20.22
CA LYS A 130 -24.94 -9.33 -19.96
C LYS A 130 -25.62 -9.62 -18.60
N ASP A 131 -25.17 -10.60 -17.82
CA ASP A 131 -25.85 -11.05 -16.60
C ASP A 131 -24.91 -11.14 -15.39
N ILE A 132 -25.48 -10.97 -14.20
CA ILE A 132 -24.78 -11.18 -12.93
C ILE A 132 -24.83 -12.68 -12.62
N ALA A 133 -23.71 -13.37 -12.83
CA ALA A 133 -23.62 -14.82 -12.63
C ALA A 133 -23.55 -15.22 -11.14
N PHE A 134 -23.07 -14.31 -10.29
CA PHE A 134 -23.01 -14.47 -8.84
C PHE A 134 -23.24 -13.12 -8.17
N ARG A 135 -24.05 -13.10 -7.11
CA ARG A 135 -24.37 -11.89 -6.34
C ARG A 135 -24.42 -12.24 -4.86
N ASP A 136 -23.52 -11.67 -4.08
CA ASP A 136 -23.52 -11.73 -2.62
C ASP A 136 -23.79 -10.34 -2.06
N VAL A 137 -24.94 -10.17 -1.39
CA VAL A 137 -25.43 -8.88 -0.92
C VAL A 137 -24.71 -8.50 0.37
N LEU A 138 -23.94 -7.41 0.31
CA LEU A 138 -23.15 -6.92 1.43
C LEU A 138 -23.92 -5.91 2.29
N ALA A 139 -24.69 -5.01 1.66
CA ALA A 139 -25.49 -4.00 2.34
C ALA A 139 -26.66 -3.53 1.48
N THR A 140 -27.74 -3.09 2.13
CA THR A 140 -28.88 -2.43 1.46
C THR A 140 -29.20 -1.10 2.12
N MET A 141 -29.82 -0.23 1.33
CA MET A 141 -30.35 1.06 1.72
C MET A 141 -31.81 1.11 1.30
N LYS A 142 -32.68 1.62 2.17
CA LYS A 142 -34.09 1.94 1.90
C LYS A 142 -34.40 3.36 2.33
N ASP A 143 -35.06 4.12 1.47
CA ASP A 143 -35.40 5.53 1.74
C ASP A 143 -34.18 6.35 2.22
N GLY A 144 -33.00 6.08 1.64
CA GLY A 144 -31.75 6.75 2.00
C GLY A 144 -31.14 6.32 3.35
N LYS A 145 -31.69 5.31 4.01
CA LYS A 145 -31.21 4.76 5.29
C LYS A 145 -30.68 3.35 5.11
N ILE A 146 -29.54 3.06 5.71
CA ILE A 146 -28.98 1.70 5.73
C ILE A 146 -29.91 0.80 6.56
N ASP A 147 -30.53 -0.21 5.93
CA ASP A 147 -31.45 -1.15 6.58
C ASP A 147 -30.83 -2.53 6.80
N TYR A 148 -29.76 -2.88 6.06
CA TYR A 148 -29.02 -4.12 6.27
C TYR A 148 -27.53 -3.99 5.94
N VAL A 149 -26.71 -4.71 6.72
CA VAL A 149 -25.29 -4.97 6.45
C VAL A 149 -24.97 -6.39 6.90
N GLN A 150 -24.47 -7.20 5.96
CA GLN A 150 -24.03 -8.58 6.18
C GLN A 150 -23.01 -8.66 7.31
N LYS A 151 -23.17 -9.64 8.21
CA LYS A 151 -22.43 -9.74 9.48
C LYS A 151 -20.91 -9.69 9.28
N GLU A 152 -20.40 -10.42 8.30
CA GLU A 152 -18.98 -10.53 7.97
C GLU A 152 -18.43 -9.25 7.36
N PHE A 153 -19.29 -8.42 6.74
CA PHE A 153 -18.92 -7.15 6.12
C PHE A 153 -19.05 -5.94 7.05
N ARG A 154 -19.75 -6.06 8.19
CA ARG A 154 -19.99 -4.96 9.14
C ARG A 154 -18.72 -4.21 9.53
N THR A 155 -17.65 -4.93 9.86
CA THR A 155 -16.38 -4.30 10.24
C THR A 155 -15.84 -3.45 9.10
N THR A 156 -15.82 -3.96 7.87
CA THR A 156 -15.37 -3.20 6.69
C THR A 156 -16.27 -1.98 6.44
N PHE A 157 -17.59 -2.16 6.52
CA PHE A 157 -18.57 -1.13 6.21
C PHE A 157 -18.54 0.04 7.21
N TYR A 158 -18.43 -0.24 8.50
CA TYR A 158 -18.50 0.77 9.56
C TYR A 158 -17.14 1.29 10.02
N SER A 159 -16.05 0.57 9.76
CA SER A 159 -14.71 1.08 10.08
C SER A 159 -14.40 2.34 9.27
N PRO A 160 -13.76 3.35 9.88
CA PRO A 160 -13.31 4.51 9.14
C PRO A 160 -12.27 4.09 8.09
N VAL A 161 -12.43 4.62 6.87
CA VAL A 161 -11.40 4.51 5.83
C VAL A 161 -10.27 5.46 6.20
N ILE A 162 -9.06 4.91 6.33
CA ILE A 162 -7.86 5.69 6.61
C ILE A 162 -7.44 6.37 5.30
N ARG A 163 -7.41 7.70 5.29
CA ARG A 163 -7.04 8.49 4.11
C ARG A 163 -5.91 9.46 4.43
N ASN A 164 -4.99 9.61 3.48
CA ASN A 164 -3.96 10.64 3.52
C ASN A 164 -3.66 11.17 2.11
N ALA A 165 -3.52 12.48 2.00
CA ALA A 165 -3.16 13.15 0.76
C ALA A 165 -1.70 13.61 0.78
N HIS A 166 -1.05 13.53 -0.38
CA HIS A 166 0.34 13.91 -0.59
C HIS A 166 0.44 14.94 -1.69
N TYR A 167 0.79 16.16 -1.29
CA TYR A 167 1.15 17.21 -2.23
C TYR A 167 2.58 16.98 -2.70
N VAL A 168 2.79 17.12 -4.01
CA VAL A 168 4.08 16.91 -4.66
C VAL A 168 4.42 18.14 -5.49
N ASP A 169 5.71 18.48 -5.57
CA ASP A 169 6.21 19.55 -6.45
C ASP A 169 7.20 18.94 -7.43
N ARG A 170 6.82 18.85 -8.71
CA ARG A 170 7.69 18.37 -9.80
C ARG A 170 8.36 17.04 -9.47
N GLY A 171 7.57 16.06 -9.04
CA GLY A 171 8.04 14.73 -8.67
C GLY A 171 8.81 14.67 -7.34
N LYS A 172 8.97 15.79 -6.63
CA LYS A 172 9.58 15.83 -5.30
C LYS A 172 8.51 15.62 -4.23
N GLY A 173 8.81 14.72 -3.30
CA GLY A 173 7.88 14.31 -2.26
C GLY A 173 8.13 12.88 -1.83
N PHE A 174 7.24 12.34 -1.00
CA PHE A 174 7.17 10.90 -0.80
C PHE A 174 6.64 10.26 -2.09
N SER A 175 7.26 9.17 -2.52
CA SER A 175 6.71 8.36 -3.61
C SER A 175 5.38 7.72 -3.18
N VAL A 176 4.61 7.26 -4.16
CA VAL A 176 3.37 6.50 -3.92
C VAL A 176 3.62 5.29 -3.03
N GLU A 177 4.71 4.55 -3.29
CA GLU A 177 5.14 3.39 -2.51
C GLU A 177 5.47 3.78 -1.06
N GLN A 178 6.25 4.84 -0.85
CA GLN A 178 6.60 5.31 0.49
C GLN A 178 5.35 5.73 1.28
N ALA A 179 4.46 6.49 0.65
CA ALA A 179 3.21 6.92 1.26
C ALA A 179 2.30 5.73 1.59
N ALA A 180 2.25 4.71 0.73
CA ALA A 180 1.51 3.45 0.96
C ALA A 180 2.09 2.66 2.12
N ASN A 181 3.40 2.63 2.28
CA ASN A 181 4.06 1.98 3.40
C ASN A 181 3.80 2.73 4.72
N MET A 182 3.86 4.06 4.72
CA MET A 182 3.50 4.88 5.89
C MET A 182 2.02 4.73 6.29
N LEU A 183 1.10 4.65 5.32
CA LEU A 183 -0.33 4.46 5.60
C LEU A 183 -0.61 3.08 6.22
N GLN A 184 0.34 2.15 6.10
CA GLN A 184 0.32 0.85 6.75
C GLN A 184 1.06 0.82 8.10
N GLY A 185 1.52 1.97 8.59
CA GLY A 185 2.19 2.10 9.88
C GLY A 185 3.70 1.96 9.84
N ARG A 186 4.32 1.92 8.66
CA ARG A 186 5.77 1.73 8.53
C ARG A 186 6.51 3.05 8.47
N ALA A 187 7.80 3.01 8.78
CA ALA A 187 8.67 4.16 8.61
C ALA A 187 9.32 4.13 7.21
N VAL A 188 9.54 5.30 6.63
CA VAL A 188 10.22 5.46 5.34
C VAL A 188 11.32 6.51 5.45
N PHE A 189 12.42 6.33 4.74
CA PHE A 189 13.56 7.22 4.72
C PHE A 189 13.54 8.10 3.48
N ARG A 190 13.90 9.38 3.66
CA ARG A 190 14.14 10.32 2.56
C ARG A 190 15.45 11.06 2.78
N GLU A 191 16.19 11.22 1.68
CA GLU A 191 17.50 11.89 1.65
C GLU A 191 17.41 13.37 1.24
N ASN A 192 16.29 13.79 0.68
CA ASN A 192 16.10 15.10 0.05
C ASN A 192 14.93 15.86 0.68
N MET A 193 14.89 15.90 2.01
CA MET A 193 13.93 16.72 2.75
C MET A 193 14.45 18.14 2.87
N VAL A 194 13.54 19.12 2.94
CA VAL A 194 13.90 20.54 3.05
C VAL A 194 13.14 21.14 4.24
N SER A 195 13.85 21.82 5.13
CA SER A 195 13.27 22.47 6.30
C SER A 195 12.55 23.76 5.91
N ARG A 196 11.80 24.37 6.84
CA ARG A 196 11.20 25.70 6.58
C ARG A 196 12.25 26.78 6.33
N ALA A 197 13.47 26.60 6.84
CA ALA A 197 14.60 27.50 6.62
C ALA A 197 15.33 27.24 5.29
N GLY A 198 14.89 26.25 4.51
CA GLY A 198 15.53 25.87 3.24
C GLY A 198 16.71 24.91 3.38
N GLU A 199 16.99 24.43 4.59
CA GLU A 199 18.10 23.49 4.82
C GLU A 199 17.71 22.08 4.40
N GLU A 200 18.59 21.45 3.63
CA GLU A 200 18.43 20.04 3.25
C GLU A 200 18.78 19.13 4.43
N TYR A 201 17.95 18.11 4.65
CA TYR A 201 18.17 17.11 5.69
C TYR A 201 17.65 15.74 5.26
N LYS A 202 18.08 14.72 6.02
CA LYS A 202 17.65 13.33 5.84
C LYS A 202 16.88 12.89 7.07
N ALA A 203 15.81 12.14 6.86
CA ALA A 203 15.03 11.62 7.98
C ALA A 203 14.24 10.38 7.61
N TRP A 204 14.07 9.52 8.60
CA TRP A 204 12.96 8.57 8.62
C TRP A 204 11.68 9.30 9.02
N SER A 205 10.55 8.95 8.42
CA SER A 205 9.23 9.52 8.67
C SER A 205 8.20 8.42 8.85
N GLN A 206 7.25 8.62 9.77
CA GLN A 206 6.13 7.71 10.04
C GLN A 206 4.89 8.52 10.43
N TYR A 207 3.70 8.10 10.00
CA TYR A 207 2.45 8.73 10.44
C TYR A 207 2.16 8.50 11.92
N GLN A 208 1.55 9.50 12.54
CA GLN A 208 1.03 9.44 13.90
C GLN A 208 -0.49 9.26 13.84
N PHE A 209 -0.96 8.01 13.86
CA PHE A 209 -2.39 7.70 13.81
C PHE A 209 -3.14 8.04 15.11
N ASP A 210 -2.40 8.21 16.21
CA ASP A 210 -2.88 8.57 17.54
C ASP A 210 -2.92 10.08 17.80
N GLN A 211 -2.49 10.89 16.82
CA GLN A 211 -2.50 12.35 16.91
C GLN A 211 -3.62 12.96 16.06
N PRO A 212 -4.12 14.16 16.42
CA PRO A 212 -5.04 14.88 15.57
C PRO A 212 -4.48 15.09 14.17
N LYS A 213 -5.35 14.99 13.17
CA LYS A 213 -5.01 15.35 11.79
C LYS A 213 -4.71 16.85 11.68
N ASP A 214 -3.91 17.21 10.68
CA ASP A 214 -3.66 18.61 10.36
C ASP A 214 -4.91 19.32 9.82
N ARG A 215 -4.79 20.63 9.59
CA ARG A 215 -5.89 21.47 9.05
C ARG A 215 -6.38 21.05 7.65
N TYR A 216 -5.66 20.17 6.95
CA TYR A 216 -5.99 19.65 5.64
C TYR A 216 -6.54 18.21 5.71
N GLY A 217 -6.72 17.66 6.92
CA GLY A 217 -7.22 16.31 7.13
C GLY A 217 -6.18 15.21 6.91
N ASN A 218 -4.87 15.54 6.94
CA ASN A 218 -3.77 14.59 6.78
C ASN A 218 -3.15 14.21 8.14
N TYR A 219 -2.57 13.02 8.22
CA TYR A 219 -1.82 12.59 9.40
C TYR A 219 -0.54 13.41 9.57
N THR A 220 -0.26 13.80 10.81
CA THR A 220 1.05 14.35 11.15
C THR A 220 2.10 13.26 11.10
N MET A 221 3.35 13.66 10.88
CA MET A 221 4.49 12.74 10.79
C MET A 221 5.44 12.95 11.97
N LYS A 222 5.89 11.84 12.55
CA LYS A 222 7.09 11.83 13.39
C LYS A 222 8.31 11.62 12.51
N GLN A 223 9.32 12.46 12.68
CA GLN A 223 10.59 12.36 11.97
C GLN A 223 11.72 11.93 12.91
N TYR A 224 12.62 11.11 12.38
CA TYR A 224 13.84 10.64 13.03
C TYR A 224 15.02 11.01 12.13
N GLY A 225 15.64 12.15 12.41
CA GLY A 225 16.78 12.67 11.65
C GLY A 225 18.09 11.99 12.02
N GLU A 226 19.20 12.47 11.44
CA GLU A 226 20.54 11.88 11.62
C GLU A 226 20.98 11.84 13.10
N GLY A 227 20.64 12.85 13.89
CA GLY A 227 20.92 12.89 15.33
C GLY A 227 20.12 11.89 16.18
N TYR A 228 19.14 11.17 15.61
CA TYR A 228 18.34 10.18 16.35
C TYR A 228 19.11 8.86 16.58
N GLY A 229 20.12 8.56 15.77
CA GLY A 229 21.01 7.41 15.98
C GLY A 229 20.56 6.08 15.36
N PHE A 230 19.50 6.06 14.55
CA PHE A 230 19.13 4.85 13.79
C PHE A 230 19.94 4.75 12.49
N ASP A 231 20.83 3.76 12.41
CA ASP A 231 21.58 3.39 11.21
C ASP A 231 21.16 1.99 10.75
N LEU A 232 20.47 1.95 9.60
CA LEU A 232 19.94 0.71 9.03
C LEU A 232 21.04 -0.28 8.64
N LYS A 233 22.13 0.18 8.02
CA LYS A 233 23.20 -0.72 7.55
C LYS A 233 23.94 -1.31 8.74
N LYS A 234 24.22 -0.48 9.75
CA LYS A 234 24.81 -0.93 11.01
C LYS A 234 23.92 -1.96 11.70
N GLU A 235 22.62 -1.68 11.83
CA GLU A 235 21.69 -2.61 12.48
C GLU A 235 21.57 -3.95 11.72
N LEU A 236 21.52 -3.93 10.39
CA LEU A 236 21.51 -5.16 9.57
C LEU A 236 22.73 -6.05 9.83
N SER A 237 23.91 -5.45 10.07
CA SER A 237 25.16 -6.19 10.27
C SER A 237 25.17 -7.08 11.53
N ALA A 238 24.27 -6.85 12.48
CA ALA A 238 24.10 -7.65 13.70
C ALA A 238 23.48 -9.04 13.44
N TYR A 239 22.95 -9.29 12.24
CA TYR A 239 22.25 -10.52 11.87
C TYR A 239 23.00 -11.27 10.74
N PRO A 240 22.98 -12.60 10.70
CA PRO A 240 23.68 -13.39 9.68
C PRO A 240 22.91 -13.43 8.34
N ILE A 241 22.72 -12.27 7.72
CA ILE A 241 21.92 -12.09 6.50
C ILE A 241 22.80 -12.29 5.25
N LYS A 242 22.45 -13.25 4.41
CA LYS A 242 23.16 -13.59 3.16
C LYS A 242 23.23 -12.46 2.15
N GLU A 243 22.19 -11.64 2.07
CA GLU A 243 22.09 -10.53 1.12
C GLU A 243 23.10 -9.40 1.41
N LEU A 244 23.75 -9.38 2.59
CA LEU A 244 24.76 -8.38 2.92
C LEU A 244 26.11 -8.64 2.22
N ASP A 245 26.37 -9.88 1.80
CA ASP A 245 27.67 -10.28 1.22
C ASP A 245 27.90 -9.74 -0.19
N LYS A 246 26.81 -9.41 -0.91
CA LYS A 246 26.87 -8.88 -2.27
C LYS A 246 26.43 -7.42 -2.28
N LYS A 247 27.28 -6.53 -2.79
CA LYS A 247 27.01 -5.08 -2.87
C LYS A 247 25.64 -4.76 -3.48
N GLU A 248 25.32 -5.35 -4.64
CA GLU A 248 24.04 -5.11 -5.32
C GLU A 248 22.84 -5.58 -4.50
N SER A 249 22.96 -6.73 -3.83
CA SER A 249 21.91 -7.28 -2.97
C SER A 249 21.70 -6.41 -1.72
N LEU A 250 22.79 -5.93 -1.11
CA LEU A 250 22.76 -4.98 0.01
C LEU A 250 22.10 -3.66 -0.40
N GLU A 251 22.49 -3.08 -1.53
CA GLU A 251 21.93 -1.81 -2.02
C GLU A 251 20.43 -1.94 -2.31
N LYS A 252 20.01 -3.04 -2.93
CA LYS A 252 18.59 -3.34 -3.15
C LYS A 252 17.84 -3.50 -1.82
N LEU A 253 18.36 -4.29 -0.88
CA LEU A 253 17.75 -4.51 0.43
C LEU A 253 17.56 -3.19 1.20
N VAL A 254 18.62 -2.39 1.26
CA VAL A 254 18.60 -1.09 1.93
C VAL A 254 17.59 -0.16 1.27
N SER A 255 17.57 -0.09 -0.06
CA SER A 255 16.60 0.74 -0.80
C SER A 255 15.15 0.30 -0.54
N GLU A 256 14.86 -1.01 -0.55
CA GLU A 256 13.53 -1.52 -0.24
C GLU A 256 13.11 -1.16 1.19
N MET A 257 13.99 -1.37 2.18
CA MET A 257 13.71 -1.02 3.57
C MET A 257 13.59 0.50 3.82
N GLN A 258 14.38 1.31 3.13
CA GLN A 258 14.26 2.78 3.13
C GLN A 258 12.94 3.24 2.52
N ASN A 259 12.40 2.53 1.52
CA ASN A 259 11.05 2.79 1.03
C ASN A 259 9.97 2.34 2.03
N GLY A 260 10.34 1.66 3.11
CA GLY A 260 9.43 1.10 4.12
C GLY A 260 8.90 -0.29 3.77
N ASN A 261 9.48 -0.98 2.79
CA ASN A 261 9.08 -2.35 2.44
C ASN A 261 9.48 -3.36 3.53
N LYS A 262 8.87 -4.55 3.46
CA LYS A 262 9.27 -5.72 4.26
C LYS A 262 9.94 -6.80 3.39
N PRO A 263 11.13 -6.53 2.82
CA PRO A 263 11.78 -7.45 1.91
C PRO A 263 12.09 -8.79 2.57
N VAL A 264 12.22 -9.83 1.74
CA VAL A 264 12.65 -11.16 2.21
C VAL A 264 14.16 -11.16 2.34
N VAL A 265 14.65 -11.60 3.49
CA VAL A 265 16.07 -11.83 3.77
C VAL A 265 16.29 -13.30 4.11
N THR A 266 17.51 -13.78 3.86
CA THR A 266 17.91 -15.15 4.15
C THR A 266 18.93 -15.13 5.28
N LEU A 267 18.51 -15.60 6.47
CA LEU A 267 19.44 -15.85 7.56
C LEU A 267 20.14 -17.19 7.33
N VAL A 268 21.46 -17.21 7.50
CA VAL A 268 22.27 -18.42 7.40
C VAL A 268 22.80 -18.77 8.79
N SER A 269 22.55 -19.98 9.25
CA SER A 269 23.14 -20.47 10.49
C SER A 269 24.67 -20.53 10.33
N PRO A 270 25.45 -19.83 11.17
CA PRO A 270 26.91 -19.85 11.08
C PRO A 270 27.52 -21.22 11.44
N VAL A 271 26.75 -22.12 12.05
CA VAL A 271 27.19 -23.44 12.50
C VAL A 271 26.71 -24.54 11.55
N SER A 272 25.40 -24.61 11.28
CA SER A 272 24.81 -25.68 10.47
C SER A 272 24.72 -25.35 8.97
N GLY A 273 24.87 -24.08 8.59
CA GLY A 273 24.67 -23.61 7.21
C GLY A 273 23.21 -23.60 6.76
N GLU A 274 22.25 -23.93 7.64
CA GLU A 274 20.82 -23.92 7.31
C GLU A 274 20.30 -22.51 7.01
N GLU A 275 19.37 -22.42 6.06
CA GLU A 275 18.79 -21.14 5.62
C GLU A 275 17.36 -20.93 6.13
N LEU A 276 17.12 -19.77 6.73
CA LEU A 276 15.81 -19.31 7.18
C LEU A 276 15.42 -18.02 6.46
N LYS A 277 14.38 -18.09 5.63
CA LYS A 277 13.81 -16.93 4.93
C LYS A 277 12.79 -16.22 5.81
N LEU A 278 12.99 -14.92 6.02
CA LEU A 278 12.16 -14.05 6.86
C LEU A 278 11.85 -12.76 6.14
N ARG A 279 10.83 -12.03 6.59
CA ARG A 279 10.64 -10.62 6.25
C ARG A 279 11.28 -9.74 7.31
N VAL A 280 11.85 -8.60 6.90
CA VAL A 280 12.48 -7.65 7.80
C VAL A 280 11.90 -6.25 7.61
N GLU A 281 11.70 -5.51 8.69
CA GLU A 281 11.15 -4.14 8.70
C GLU A 281 12.04 -3.22 9.53
N ALA A 282 12.31 -2.01 9.01
CA ALA A 282 13.02 -0.97 9.76
C ALA A 282 12.08 -0.30 10.78
N VAL A 283 12.54 -0.15 12.03
CA VAL A 283 11.76 0.49 13.10
C VAL A 283 12.60 1.59 13.77
N PRO A 284 12.80 2.73 13.08
CA PRO A 284 13.63 3.83 13.55
C PRO A 284 13.25 4.30 14.95
N ARG A 285 11.95 4.35 15.28
CA ARG A 285 11.44 4.73 16.61
C ARG A 285 12.15 4.02 17.76
N TYR A 286 12.46 2.74 17.60
CA TYR A 286 13.11 1.92 18.63
C TYR A 286 14.55 1.54 18.26
N THR A 287 15.11 2.23 17.26
CA THR A 287 16.47 2.02 16.73
C THR A 287 16.79 0.55 16.46
N ASN A 288 15.87 -0.18 15.82
CA ASN A 288 16.01 -1.63 15.61
C ASN A 288 15.27 -2.13 14.36
N LEU A 289 15.31 -3.45 14.17
CA LEU A 289 14.55 -4.18 13.15
C LEU A 289 13.51 -5.10 13.77
N ASN A 290 12.41 -5.29 13.04
CA ASN A 290 11.45 -6.35 13.31
C ASN A 290 11.56 -7.44 12.24
N PHE A 291 11.46 -8.70 12.68
CA PHE A 291 11.46 -9.87 11.80
C PHE A 291 10.12 -10.58 11.84
N PHE A 292 9.73 -11.14 10.70
CA PHE A 292 8.51 -11.90 10.56
C PHE A 292 8.75 -13.16 9.76
N GLU A 293 8.01 -14.21 10.06
CA GLU A 293 7.85 -15.33 9.12
C GLU A 293 7.21 -14.83 7.81
N LEU A 294 7.31 -15.63 6.74
CA LEU A 294 6.69 -15.28 5.46
C LEU A 294 5.17 -15.09 5.56
N GLY A 295 4.51 -15.79 6.49
CA GLY A 295 3.09 -15.62 6.83
C GLY A 295 2.78 -14.43 7.74
N GLY A 296 3.77 -13.62 8.13
CA GLY A 296 3.59 -12.39 8.89
C GLY A 296 3.62 -12.53 10.41
N LYS A 297 3.86 -13.73 10.96
CA LYS A 297 4.03 -13.92 12.40
C LYS A 297 5.34 -13.27 12.88
N PRO A 298 5.33 -12.37 13.88
CA PRO A 298 6.54 -11.72 14.37
C PRO A 298 7.47 -12.70 15.08
N LEU A 299 8.77 -12.42 15.01
CA LEU A 299 9.82 -13.16 15.70
C LEU A 299 10.60 -12.24 16.64
N LYS A 300 11.11 -12.81 17.73
CA LYS A 300 12.01 -12.09 18.63
C LYS A 300 13.37 -11.96 17.94
N ARG A 301 13.80 -10.71 17.74
CA ARG A 301 15.06 -10.41 17.06
C ARG A 301 16.28 -10.85 17.87
N GLU A 302 16.18 -10.84 19.20
CA GLU A 302 17.26 -11.22 20.12
C GLU A 302 17.72 -12.64 19.80
N GLU A 303 16.74 -13.52 19.54
CA GLU A 303 16.97 -14.90 19.16
C GLU A 303 17.51 -15.05 17.72
N LEU A 304 17.69 -13.98 16.95
CA LEU A 304 18.20 -14.01 15.56
C LEU A 304 19.58 -13.35 15.40
N GLN A 305 20.11 -12.73 16.45
CA GLN A 305 21.41 -12.05 16.44
C GLN A 305 22.56 -13.05 16.38
N LYS A 306 23.69 -12.64 15.76
CA LYS A 306 24.92 -13.46 15.66
C LYS A 306 25.46 -13.90 17.02
N ASP A 307 25.37 -13.04 18.03
CA ASP A 307 26.09 -13.21 19.30
C ASP A 307 25.32 -14.03 20.35
N GLN A 308 24.04 -14.36 20.13
CA GLN A 308 23.21 -14.95 21.18
C GLN A 308 23.16 -16.49 21.19
N GLY A 309 23.71 -17.21 20.20
CA GLY A 309 23.67 -18.69 20.14
C GLY A 309 22.26 -19.31 20.02
N GLN A 310 21.20 -18.57 20.33
CA GLN A 310 19.79 -18.95 20.27
C GLN A 310 19.21 -18.94 18.85
N SER A 311 19.90 -18.26 17.91
CA SER A 311 19.56 -18.33 16.48
C SER A 311 19.61 -19.75 15.96
N GLN A 312 20.49 -20.58 16.53
CA GLN A 312 20.64 -21.96 16.14
C GLN A 312 19.40 -22.81 16.48
N SER A 313 18.88 -22.75 17.71
CA SER A 313 17.74 -23.58 18.12
C SER A 313 16.47 -23.28 17.32
N LEU A 314 16.23 -22.01 16.98
CA LEU A 314 15.09 -21.62 16.14
C LEU A 314 15.25 -22.02 14.68
N MET A 315 16.48 -21.91 14.15
CA MET A 315 16.77 -22.32 12.78
C MET A 315 16.60 -23.84 12.62
N GLU A 316 17.09 -24.63 13.60
CA GLU A 316 16.93 -26.09 13.61
C GLU A 316 15.46 -26.53 13.82
N GLU A 317 14.71 -25.87 14.70
CA GLU A 317 13.29 -26.16 14.94
C GLU A 317 12.43 -25.87 13.70
N LYS A 318 12.67 -24.73 13.04
CA LYS A 318 11.91 -24.34 11.84
C LYS A 318 12.40 -25.01 10.57
N GLY A 319 13.67 -25.38 10.48
CA GLY A 319 14.23 -26.22 9.42
C GLY A 319 13.53 -27.58 9.38
N LYS A 320 13.31 -28.21 10.53
CA LYS A 320 12.58 -29.48 10.66
C LYS A 320 11.10 -29.38 10.28
N ASN A 321 10.44 -28.25 10.53
CA ASN A 321 9.01 -28.09 10.21
C ASN A 321 8.73 -27.90 8.70
N LYS A 322 9.69 -27.41 7.91
CA LYS A 322 9.55 -27.37 6.43
C LYS A 322 9.49 -28.77 5.80
N GLY A 323 10.10 -29.77 6.42
CA GLY A 323 10.09 -31.16 5.95
C GLY A 323 8.71 -31.84 6.02
N LYS A 324 7.80 -31.37 6.88
CA LYS A 324 6.44 -31.93 6.99
C LYS A 324 5.40 -31.23 6.10
N SER A 325 5.58 -29.94 5.82
CA SER A 325 4.67 -29.20 4.93
C SER A 325 4.84 -29.53 3.45
N GLN A 326 5.99 -30.05 3.01
CA GLN A 326 6.19 -30.49 1.61
C GLN A 326 5.63 -31.89 1.32
N GLN A 327 5.27 -32.69 2.34
CA GLN A 327 4.73 -34.03 2.14
C GLN A 327 3.19 -34.09 2.10
N GLN A 328 2.51 -33.02 2.51
CA GLN A 328 1.03 -32.92 2.46
C GLN A 328 0.50 -32.28 1.17
N ASP A 329 1.34 -31.62 0.36
CA ASP A 329 0.92 -30.97 -0.90
C ASP A 329 1.03 -31.91 -2.13
N ASN A 330 1.72 -33.06 -1.99
CA ASN A 330 1.85 -34.08 -3.04
C ASN A 330 0.90 -35.28 -2.87
N GLY A 331 -0.08 -35.20 -1.95
CA GLY A 331 -0.99 -36.31 -1.61
C GLY A 331 -2.45 -36.14 -2.04
N LEU A 332 -2.81 -35.06 -2.73
CA LEU A 332 -4.21 -34.74 -3.09
C LEU A 332 -4.48 -34.65 -4.61
N ASN A 333 -3.60 -35.22 -5.42
CA ASN A 333 -3.88 -35.54 -6.82
C ASN A 333 -3.71 -37.05 -7.04
N MET A 334 -4.74 -37.83 -6.70
CA MET A 334 -5.14 -39.04 -7.42
C MET A 334 -6.64 -39.24 -7.32
#